data_AF-A0A2J8LPE0-F1
#
_entry.id   AF-A0A2J8LPE0-F1
#
_cell.length_a   1.000
_cell.length_b   1.000
_cell.length_c   1.000
_cell.angle_alpha   90.00
_cell.angle_beta   90.00
_cell.angle_gamma   90.00
#
_symmetry.space_group_name_H-M   'P 1'
#
loop_
_entity.id
_entity.type
_entity.pdbx_description
1 polymer ?
#
loop_
_entity_poly.entity_id
_entity_poly.type
_entity_poly.pdbx_seq_one_letter_code
_entity_poly.pdbx_strand_id
1 'polypeptide(L)'
;TITQKALQSQSWKMKAQGAIAMASIAKQTSSLVPPYLGMILTALLQGLAGRTWAGKEELLKAIACVVTACSAELEKSVPSQPSTNEILQAVLKECSKENLKYKIVAISCAADILKATKEDRFQEFSDIVIPLIKKKTLENLE
;
A
#
# COMPACT_ATOMS: atom_id res chain seq x y z
N THR A 1 4.48 7.57 18.40
CA THR A 1 3.36 7.01 19.21
C THR A 1 3.35 5.49 19.08
N ILE A 2 2.60 4.76 19.94
CA ILE A 2 2.63 3.29 20.10
C ILE A 2 2.52 2.53 18.76
N THR A 3 1.71 3.03 17.82
CA THR A 3 1.52 2.46 16.47
C THR A 3 2.81 2.41 15.65
N GLN A 4 3.64 3.47 15.70
CA GLN A 4 4.92 3.49 15.01
C GLN A 4 5.91 2.48 15.60
N LYS A 5 5.93 2.34 16.94
CA LYS A 5 6.75 1.31 17.61
C LYS A 5 6.28 -0.10 17.25
N ALA A 6 4.98 -0.30 17.07
CA ALA A 6 4.42 -1.58 16.66
C ALA A 6 4.91 -2.01 15.25
N LEU A 7 5.03 -1.06 14.31
CA LEU A 7 5.59 -1.30 12.97
C LEU A 7 7.08 -1.67 12.98
N GLN A 8 7.83 -1.20 13.97
CA GLN A 8 9.25 -1.51 14.16
C GLN A 8 9.47 -2.79 14.98
N SER A 9 8.40 -3.41 15.49
CA SER A 9 8.51 -4.61 16.32
C SER A 9 9.09 -5.80 15.54
N GLN A 10 9.84 -6.66 16.23
CA GLN A 10 10.14 -8.00 15.72
C GLN A 10 8.91 -8.92 15.74
N SER A 11 7.70 -8.46 16.11
CA SER A 11 6.48 -9.27 16.03
C SER A 11 5.65 -8.86 14.81
N TRP A 12 5.52 -9.78 13.86
CA TRP A 12 4.69 -9.66 12.65
C TRP A 12 3.24 -9.33 12.97
N LYS A 13 2.68 -9.99 14.00
CA LYS A 13 1.32 -9.69 14.50
C LYS A 13 1.22 -8.24 14.97
N MET A 14 2.24 -7.77 15.69
CA MET A 14 2.27 -6.39 16.19
C MET A 14 2.44 -5.37 15.05
N LYS A 15 3.21 -5.70 13.99
CA LYS A 15 3.28 -4.87 12.78
C LYS A 15 1.92 -4.75 12.09
N ALA A 16 1.21 -5.86 11.88
CA ALA A 16 -0.12 -5.86 11.26
C ALA A 16 -1.12 -5.04 12.08
N GLN A 17 -1.12 -5.19 13.41
CA GLN A 17 -1.97 -4.39 14.30
C GLN A 17 -1.63 -2.89 14.23
N GLY A 18 -0.34 -2.55 14.17
CA GLY A 18 0.11 -1.18 13.96
C GLY A 18 -0.43 -0.58 12.66
N ALA A 19 -0.41 -1.35 11.56
CA ALA A 19 -0.93 -0.94 10.26
C ALA A 19 -2.45 -0.69 10.31
N ILE A 20 -3.22 -1.61 10.90
CA ILE A 20 -4.68 -1.47 11.07
C ILE A 20 -5.01 -0.20 11.86
N ALA A 21 -4.30 0.04 12.96
CA ALA A 21 -4.50 1.22 13.78
C ALA A 21 -4.20 2.52 13.01
N MET A 22 -3.13 2.57 12.22
CA MET A 22 -2.82 3.72 11.36
C MET A 22 -3.89 3.96 10.29
N ALA A 23 -4.38 2.89 9.66
CA ALA A 23 -5.49 2.99 8.69
C ALA A 23 -6.75 3.58 9.34
N SER A 24 -7.08 3.16 10.57
CA SER A 24 -8.21 3.69 11.32
C SER A 24 -8.08 5.18 11.60
N ILE A 25 -6.90 5.63 12.02
CA ILE A 25 -6.61 7.05 12.25
C ILE A 25 -6.79 7.85 10.95
N ALA A 26 -6.27 7.35 9.83
CA ALA A 26 -6.41 8.00 8.53
C ALA A 26 -7.87 8.09 8.04
N LYS A 27 -8.71 7.09 8.35
CA LYS A 27 -10.16 7.16 8.04
C LYS A 27 -10.89 8.20 8.88
N GLN A 28 -10.52 8.32 10.16
CA GLN A 28 -11.17 9.25 11.10
C GLN A 28 -10.67 10.69 10.93
N THR A 29 -9.46 10.86 10.42
CA THR A 29 -8.84 12.16 10.19
C THR A 29 -8.99 12.47 8.72
N SER A 30 -10.01 13.23 8.34
CA SER A 30 -10.35 13.57 6.94
C SER A 30 -9.26 14.35 6.17
N SER A 31 -8.13 14.64 6.81
CA SER A 31 -6.94 15.22 6.17
C SER A 31 -5.75 15.11 7.12
N LEU A 32 -4.96 14.04 7.02
CA LEU A 32 -3.61 14.04 7.59
C LEU A 32 -2.76 15.02 6.78
N VAL A 33 -2.25 16.06 7.45
CA VAL A 33 -1.38 17.07 6.85
C VAL A 33 0.08 16.83 7.23
N PRO A 34 1.05 17.46 6.55
CA PRO A 34 2.44 17.47 6.99
C PRO A 34 2.60 17.95 8.44
N PRO A 35 3.58 17.43 9.21
CA PRO A 35 4.52 16.36 8.84
C PRO A 35 3.95 14.94 9.06
N TYR A 36 2.76 14.81 9.65
CA TYR A 36 2.21 13.54 10.11
C TYR A 36 1.88 12.58 8.98
N LEU A 37 1.40 13.10 7.84
CA LEU A 37 1.18 12.33 6.62
C LEU A 37 2.49 11.63 6.18
N GLY A 38 3.55 12.42 6.01
CA GLY A 38 4.88 11.91 5.65
C GLY A 38 5.44 10.90 6.66
N MET A 39 5.28 11.14 7.96
CA MET A 39 5.71 10.20 9.01
C MET A 39 4.98 8.85 8.93
N ILE A 40 3.66 8.87 8.76
CA ILE A 40 2.84 7.65 8.67
C ILE A 40 3.19 6.87 7.40
N LEU A 41 3.23 7.53 6.25
CA LEU A 41 3.57 6.89 4.98
C LEU A 41 4.98 6.29 5.01
N THR A 42 5.95 7.01 5.55
CA THR A 42 7.33 6.51 5.70
C THR A 42 7.34 5.25 6.56
N ALA A 43 6.66 5.26 7.72
CA ALA A 43 6.62 4.10 8.61
C ALA A 43 5.94 2.88 7.97
N LEU A 44 4.84 3.09 7.22
CA LEU A 44 4.14 2.02 6.50
C LEU A 44 5.01 1.45 5.37
N LEU A 45 5.66 2.30 4.57
CA LEU A 45 6.56 1.87 3.50
C LEU A 45 7.77 1.09 4.02
N GLN A 46 8.35 1.51 5.15
CA GLN A 46 9.39 0.75 5.83
C GLN A 46 8.90 -0.62 6.30
N GLY A 47 7.67 -0.70 6.81
CA GLY A 47 7.03 -1.97 7.19
C GLY A 47 6.76 -2.88 5.98
N LEU A 48 6.53 -2.29 4.80
CA LEU A 48 6.28 -3.01 3.56
C LEU A 48 7.55 -3.61 2.95
N ALA A 49 8.72 -3.05 3.23
CA ALA A 49 9.98 -3.55 2.69
C ALA A 49 10.29 -5.00 3.15
N GLY A 50 10.97 -5.74 2.28
CA GLY A 50 11.47 -7.09 2.59
C GLY A 50 10.50 -8.23 2.25
N ARG A 51 10.61 -9.33 2.99
CA ARG A 51 9.91 -10.60 2.72
C ARG A 51 8.39 -10.47 2.87
N THR A 52 7.63 -11.33 2.20
CA THR A 52 6.17 -11.46 2.42
C THR A 52 5.91 -12.36 3.62
N TRP A 53 4.95 -11.96 4.47
CA TRP A 53 4.60 -12.67 5.69
C TRP A 53 3.10 -12.55 5.97
N ALA A 54 2.55 -13.42 6.80
CA ALA A 54 1.11 -13.48 7.07
C ALA A 54 0.60 -12.23 7.81
N GLY A 55 -0.31 -11.47 7.21
CA GLY A 55 -0.81 -10.20 7.74
C GLY A 55 -0.11 -8.96 7.15
N LYS A 56 0.88 -9.14 6.28
CA LYS A 56 1.56 -8.02 5.60
C LYS A 56 0.59 -7.25 4.71
N GLU A 57 -0.45 -7.90 4.21
CA GLU A 57 -1.52 -7.29 3.43
C GLU A 57 -2.22 -6.13 4.16
N GLU A 58 -2.18 -6.10 5.50
CA GLU A 58 -2.72 -4.99 6.28
C GLU A 58 -1.90 -3.70 6.11
N LEU A 59 -0.60 -3.80 5.81
CA LEU A 59 0.21 -2.64 5.45
C LEU A 59 -0.20 -2.06 4.10
N LEU A 60 -0.43 -2.93 3.10
CA LEU A 60 -0.91 -2.50 1.78
C LEU A 60 -2.26 -1.77 1.89
N LYS A 61 -3.20 -2.37 2.63
CA LYS A 61 -4.52 -1.77 2.89
C LYS A 61 -4.40 -0.44 3.63
N ALA A 62 -3.51 -0.34 4.60
CA ALA A 62 -3.26 0.91 5.33
C ALA A 62 -2.69 1.99 4.41
N ILE A 63 -1.72 1.67 3.56
CA ILE A 63 -1.16 2.61 2.58
C ILE A 63 -2.24 3.10 1.63
N ALA A 64 -3.00 2.19 1.01
CA ALA A 64 -4.08 2.56 0.09
C ALA A 64 -5.13 3.44 0.77
N CYS A 65 -5.48 3.12 2.02
CA CYS A 65 -6.40 3.92 2.82
C CYS A 65 -5.88 5.34 3.09
N VAL A 66 -4.62 5.48 3.53
CA VAL A 66 -4.01 6.79 3.82
C VAL A 66 -3.93 7.62 2.55
N VAL A 67 -3.46 7.04 1.45
CA VAL A 67 -3.31 7.75 0.16
C VAL A 67 -4.66 8.18 -0.39
N THR A 68 -5.67 7.30 -0.34
CA THR A 68 -7.02 7.64 -0.82
C THR A 68 -7.65 8.75 0.02
N ALA A 69 -7.44 8.74 1.34
CA ALA A 69 -7.96 9.77 2.23
C ALA A 69 -7.22 11.12 2.11
N CYS A 70 -5.95 11.10 1.67
CA CYS A 70 -5.06 12.27 1.71
C CYS A 70 -4.48 12.63 0.33
N SER A 71 -5.10 12.21 -0.78
CA SER A 71 -4.52 12.39 -2.13
C SER A 71 -4.29 13.86 -2.48
N ALA A 72 -5.19 14.76 -2.08
CA ALA A 72 -5.03 16.21 -2.26
C ALA A 72 -3.83 16.80 -1.51
N GLU A 73 -3.45 16.24 -0.36
CA GLU A 73 -2.25 16.66 0.38
C GLU A 73 -0.97 16.06 -0.20
N LEU A 74 -1.07 14.94 -0.93
CA LEU A 74 0.05 14.32 -1.64
C LEU A 74 0.42 15.04 -2.95
N GLU A 75 -0.52 15.77 -3.55
CA GLU A 75 -0.24 16.65 -4.69
C GLU A 75 0.74 17.78 -4.31
N LYS A 76 0.77 18.16 -3.04
CA LYS A 76 1.70 19.17 -2.52
C LYS A 76 3.05 18.50 -2.24
N SER A 77 4.08 18.92 -2.98
CA SER A 77 5.44 18.45 -2.72
C SER A 77 5.94 19.02 -1.37
N VAL A 78 6.28 18.12 -0.45
CA VAL A 78 6.75 18.44 0.90
C VAL A 78 8.05 17.71 1.16
N PRO A 79 9.12 18.40 1.63
CA PRO A 79 10.38 17.74 1.97
C PRO A 79 10.19 16.59 2.95
N SER A 80 10.88 15.47 2.72
CA SER A 80 10.86 14.28 3.57
C SER A 80 9.51 13.54 3.67
N GLN A 81 8.49 13.92 2.88
CA GLN A 81 7.28 13.14 2.69
C GLN A 81 7.45 12.24 1.44
N PRO A 82 7.10 10.94 1.53
CA PRO A 82 7.11 10.08 0.35
C PRO A 82 6.18 10.64 -0.74
N SER A 83 6.72 10.76 -1.94
CA SER A 83 5.96 11.17 -3.13
C SER A 83 4.98 10.08 -3.57
N THR A 84 3.95 10.50 -4.30
CA THR A 84 3.00 9.58 -4.94
C THR A 84 3.71 8.50 -5.77
N ASN A 85 4.74 8.88 -6.53
CA ASN A 85 5.50 7.94 -7.34
C ASN A 85 6.27 6.92 -6.48
N GLU A 86 6.92 7.33 -5.39
CA GLU A 86 7.60 6.40 -4.48
C GLU A 86 6.63 5.41 -3.85
N ILE A 87 5.44 5.88 -3.47
CA ILE A 87 4.39 5.02 -2.92
C ILE A 87 3.91 4.01 -3.97
N LEU A 88 3.57 4.47 -5.18
CA LEU A 88 3.13 3.59 -6.27
C LEU A 88 4.19 2.55 -6.64
N GLN A 89 5.46 2.96 -6.76
CA GLN A 89 6.57 2.05 -7.00
C GLN A 89 6.68 0.97 -5.92
N ALA A 90 6.51 1.33 -4.65
CA ALA A 90 6.53 0.36 -3.56
C ALA A 90 5.37 -0.63 -3.64
N VAL A 91 4.15 -0.16 -3.95
CA VAL A 91 2.95 -1.01 -4.02
C VAL A 91 2.96 -1.91 -5.28
N LEU A 92 3.39 -1.39 -6.43
CA LEU A 92 3.49 -2.17 -7.67
C LEU A 92 4.51 -3.31 -7.56
N LYS A 93 5.64 -3.09 -6.86
CA LYS A 93 6.60 -4.17 -6.52
C LYS A 93 5.97 -5.30 -5.71
N GLU A 94 5.00 -5.00 -4.87
CA GLU A 94 4.30 -6.01 -4.07
C GLU A 94 3.25 -6.79 -4.89
N CYS A 95 2.77 -6.23 -6.01
CA CYS A 95 1.89 -6.93 -6.96
C CYS A 95 2.62 -8.05 -7.72
N SER A 96 3.95 -8.04 -7.76
CA SER A 96 4.76 -9.07 -8.42
C SER A 96 5.13 -10.25 -7.51
N LYS A 97 4.71 -10.27 -6.25
CA LYS A 97 5.06 -11.35 -5.29
C LYS A 97 4.38 -12.68 -5.63
N GLU A 98 5.00 -13.81 -5.31
CA GLU A 98 4.51 -15.14 -5.71
C GLU A 98 3.20 -15.57 -5.02
N ASN A 99 2.99 -15.14 -3.77
CA ASN A 99 1.80 -15.52 -3.02
C ASN A 99 0.53 -14.91 -3.65
N LEU A 100 -0.32 -15.75 -4.24
CA LEU A 100 -1.51 -15.30 -4.98
C LEU A 100 -2.50 -14.51 -4.12
N LYS A 101 -2.76 -14.93 -2.88
CA LYS A 101 -3.70 -14.24 -1.98
C LYS A 101 -3.20 -12.83 -1.65
N TYR A 102 -1.91 -12.71 -1.34
CA TYR A 102 -1.27 -11.42 -1.08
C TYR A 102 -1.25 -10.54 -2.34
N LYS A 103 -0.91 -11.13 -3.50
CA LYS A 103 -0.88 -10.46 -4.80
C LYS A 103 -2.21 -9.82 -5.16
N ILE A 104 -3.33 -10.55 -4.99
CA ILE A 104 -4.66 -10.01 -5.26
C ILE A 104 -4.94 -8.76 -4.41
N VAL A 105 -4.59 -8.79 -3.12
CA VAL A 105 -4.73 -7.62 -2.25
C VAL A 105 -3.85 -6.47 -2.70
N ALA A 106 -2.59 -6.74 -3.08
CA ALA A 106 -1.68 -5.72 -3.60
C ALA A 106 -2.22 -5.06 -4.86
N ILE A 107 -2.76 -5.83 -5.80
CA ILE A 107 -3.37 -5.34 -7.04
C ILE A 107 -4.59 -4.46 -6.73
N SER A 108 -5.48 -4.88 -5.82
CA SER A 108 -6.61 -4.05 -5.38
C SER A 108 -6.15 -2.73 -4.77
N CYS A 109 -5.16 -2.78 -3.88
CA CYS A 109 -4.61 -1.58 -3.25
C CYS A 109 -3.95 -0.63 -4.26
N ALA A 110 -3.21 -1.17 -5.24
CA ALA A 110 -2.61 -0.39 -6.32
C ALA A 110 -3.68 0.30 -7.16
N ALA A 111 -4.76 -0.40 -7.51
CA ALA A 111 -5.87 0.17 -8.26
C ALA A 111 -6.56 1.33 -7.51
N ASP A 112 -6.79 1.17 -6.21
CA ASP A 112 -7.36 2.23 -5.37
C ASP A 112 -6.46 3.48 -5.34
N ILE A 113 -5.16 3.28 -5.18
CA ILE A 113 -4.17 4.37 -5.19
C ILE A 113 -4.15 5.07 -6.54
N LEU A 114 -3.99 4.33 -7.65
CA LEU A 114 -3.97 4.89 -9.00
C LEU A 114 -5.22 5.72 -9.29
N LYS A 115 -6.39 5.21 -8.89
CA LYS A 115 -7.67 5.93 -9.01
C LYS A 115 -7.68 7.22 -8.20
N ALA A 116 -7.21 7.18 -6.95
CA ALA A 116 -7.23 8.34 -6.05
C ALA A 116 -6.22 9.42 -6.46
N THR A 117 -5.07 9.04 -6.98
CA THR A 117 -3.98 9.95 -7.35
C THR A 117 -4.01 10.36 -8.82
N LYS A 118 -4.85 9.71 -9.64
CA LYS A 118 -4.97 9.94 -11.10
C LYS A 118 -3.65 9.78 -11.86
N GLU A 119 -2.77 8.93 -11.35
CA GLU A 119 -1.48 8.65 -11.97
C GLU A 119 -1.66 7.65 -13.11
N ASP A 120 -1.04 7.90 -14.26
CA ASP A 120 -1.04 6.96 -15.37
C ASP A 120 0.11 5.96 -15.23
N ARG A 121 -0.26 4.72 -14.88
CA ARG A 121 0.64 3.56 -14.81
C ARG A 121 0.05 2.36 -15.55
N PHE A 122 -0.73 2.63 -16.60
CA PHE A 122 -1.46 1.58 -17.30
C PHE A 122 -0.55 0.44 -17.77
N GLN A 123 0.56 0.75 -18.43
CA GLN A 123 1.48 -0.26 -18.97
C GLN A 123 1.97 -1.21 -17.87
N GLU A 124 2.61 -0.68 -16.83
CA GLU A 124 3.16 -1.46 -15.71
C GLU A 124 2.09 -2.27 -14.97
N PHE A 125 0.91 -1.69 -14.75
CA PHE A 125 -0.18 -2.39 -14.09
C PHE A 125 -0.77 -3.50 -14.97
N SER A 126 -0.91 -3.25 -16.28
CA SER A 126 -1.42 -4.22 -17.24
C SER A 126 -0.47 -5.41 -17.42
N ASP A 127 0.84 -5.17 -17.41
CA ASP A 127 1.88 -6.20 -17.48
C ASP A 127 1.80 -7.17 -16.29
N ILE A 128 1.31 -6.71 -15.15
CA ILE A 128 1.09 -7.54 -13.97
C ILE A 128 -0.24 -8.30 -14.07
N VAL A 129 -1.32 -7.62 -14.46
CA VAL A 129 -2.69 -8.16 -14.35
C VAL A 129 -3.06 -9.07 -15.52
N ILE A 130 -2.66 -8.74 -16.75
CA ILE A 130 -3.02 -9.51 -17.96
C ILE A 130 -2.55 -10.98 -17.88
N PRO A 131 -1.29 -11.29 -17.50
CA PRO A 131 -0.85 -12.68 -17.37
C PRO A 131 -1.66 -13.48 -16.34
N LEU A 132 -2.10 -12.84 -15.25
CA LEU A 132 -2.91 -13.48 -14.22
C LEU A 132 -4.31 -13.84 -14.72
N ILE A 133 -4.94 -12.93 -15.49
CA ILE A 133 -6.25 -13.17 -16.10
C ILE A 133 -6.15 -14.33 -17.11
N LYS A 134 -5.13 -14.32 -17.97
CA LYS A 134 -4.91 -15.39 -18.95
C LYS A 134 -4.70 -16.75 -18.27
N LYS A 135 -3.86 -16.81 -17.24
CA LYS A 135 -3.63 -18.03 -16.46
C LYS A 135 -4.91 -18.58 -15.84
N LYS A 136 -5.68 -17.73 -15.15
CA LYS A 136 -6.96 -18.14 -14.53
C LYS A 136 -7.99 -18.61 -15.56
N THR A 137 -7.99 -18.02 -16.75
CA THR A 137 -8.89 -18.44 -17.83
C THR A 137 -8.55 -19.84 -18.31
N LEU A 138 -7.27 -20.17 -18.45
CA LEU A 138 -6.80 -21.50 -18.84
C LEU A 138 -7.10 -22.57 -17.78
N GLU A 139 -6.87 -22.27 -16.49
CA GLU A 139 -7.18 -23.18 -15.36
C GLU A 139 -8.68 -23.50 -15.22
N ASN A 140 -9.58 -22.65 -15.73
CA ASN A 140 -11.02 -22.89 -15.70
C ASN A 140 -11.52 -23.71 -16.90
N LEU A 141 -10.67 -23.95 -17.90
CA LEU A 141 -10.99 -24.72 -19.11
C LEU A 141 -10.51 -26.17 -19.03
N GLU A 142 -9.76 -26.52 -18.00
CA GLU A 142 -9.29 -27.88 -17.65
C GLU A 142 -10.16 -28.49 -16.54
#